data_AF-A0A8D8CAN6-F1
#
_entry.id   AF-A0A8D8CAN6-F1
#
_cell.length_a   1.000
_cell.length_b   1.000
_cell.length_c   1.000
_cell.angle_alpha   90.00
_cell.angle_beta   90.00
_cell.angle_gamma   90.00
#
_symmetry.space_group_name_H-M   'P 1'
#
loop_
_entity.id
_entity.type
_entity.pdbx_description
1 polymer ?
#
loop_
_entity_poly.entity_id
_entity_poly.type
_entity_poly.pdbx_seq_one_letter_code
_entity_poly.pdbx_strand_id
1 'polypeptide(L)'
;MLLLLLLAVLCSLGNALDCTVCTSELSWQDCESTGNVTACTVADVNALHQETSDVNPNLAQGGPEDGFQCFAIHMGIINISIYSMGCTFKKTQFCSGWPSGMGVFECRTFNDGNGLGSTGFVGIIALVFAIINLKV
;
A
#
# COMPACT_ATOMS: atom_id res chain seq x y z
N MET A 1 -3.36 -37.65 6.23
CA MET A 1 -2.67 -36.69 7.14
C MET A 1 -1.78 -35.71 6.38
N LEU A 2 -0.95 -36.13 5.40
CA LEU A 2 -0.12 -35.23 4.59
C LEU A 2 -0.92 -34.19 3.77
N LEU A 3 -2.07 -34.58 3.22
CA LEU A 3 -2.93 -33.70 2.41
C LEU A 3 -3.59 -32.57 3.24
N LEU A 4 -3.98 -32.88 4.49
CA LEU A 4 -4.53 -31.90 5.43
C LEU A 4 -3.46 -30.93 5.93
N LEU A 5 -2.22 -31.40 6.09
CA LEU A 5 -1.05 -30.56 6.37
C LEU A 5 -0.73 -29.65 5.17
N LEU A 6 -0.82 -30.14 3.93
CA LEU A 6 -0.64 -29.31 2.73
C LEU A 6 -1.71 -28.21 2.62
N LEU A 7 -2.98 -28.55 2.86
CA LEU A 7 -4.11 -27.60 2.86
C LEU A 7 -4.00 -26.57 3.99
N ALA A 8 -3.58 -26.99 5.19
CA ALA A 8 -3.34 -26.08 6.31
C ALA A 8 -2.14 -25.16 6.07
N VAL A 9 -1.07 -25.65 5.43
CA VAL A 9 0.09 -24.83 5.01
C VAL A 9 -0.32 -23.83 3.94
N LEU A 10 -1.18 -24.22 2.99
CA LEU A 10 -1.74 -23.32 1.97
C LEU A 10 -2.66 -22.24 2.58
N CYS A 11 -3.42 -22.56 3.64
CA CYS A 11 -4.22 -21.58 4.37
C CYS A 11 -3.41 -20.69 5.34
N SER A 12 -2.17 -21.06 5.66
CA SER A 12 -1.25 -20.27 6.50
C SER A 12 -0.35 -19.31 5.71
N LEU A 13 -0.44 -19.29 4.38
CA LEU A 13 0.16 -18.25 3.55
C LEU A 13 -0.56 -16.95 3.92
N GLY A 14 0.17 -16.09 4.62
CA GLY A 14 -0.36 -15.01 5.45
C GLY A 14 -1.43 -14.19 4.76
N ASN A 15 -2.38 -13.70 5.57
CA ASN A 15 -3.46 -12.78 5.20
C ASN A 15 -3.10 -12.00 3.94
N ALA A 16 -3.66 -12.42 2.80
CA ALA A 16 -3.38 -11.79 1.52
C ALA A 16 -3.93 -10.36 1.63
N LEU A 17 -3.02 -9.42 1.88
CA LEU A 17 -3.35 -8.01 1.85
C LEU A 17 -3.38 -7.65 0.38
N ASP A 18 -4.53 -7.23 -0.11
CA ASP A 18 -4.64 -6.63 -1.43
C ASP A 18 -4.30 -5.14 -1.29
N CYS A 19 -3.53 -4.56 -2.20
CA CYS A 19 -3.30 -3.12 -2.25
C CYS A 19 -3.58 -2.62 -3.66
N THR A 20 -4.03 -1.36 -3.78
CA THR A 20 -3.96 -0.66 -5.07
C THR A 20 -2.50 -0.46 -5.45
N VAL A 21 -2.12 -0.97 -6.62
CA VAL A 21 -0.81 -0.73 -7.23
C VAL A 21 -1.00 0.21 -8.42
N CYS A 22 -0.34 1.35 -8.37
CA CYS A 22 -0.40 2.36 -9.43
C CYS A 22 0.83 3.27 -9.40
N THR A 23 1.09 3.94 -10.52
CA THR A 23 2.06 5.04 -10.62
C THR A 23 1.52 6.06 -11.61
N SER A 24 1.57 7.34 -11.26
CA SER A 24 1.13 8.46 -12.10
C SER A 24 2.01 9.68 -11.89
N GLU A 25 2.21 10.48 -12.94
CA GLU A 25 2.86 11.79 -12.86
C GLU A 25 1.87 12.95 -12.69
N LEU A 26 0.55 12.66 -12.69
CA LEU A 26 -0.50 13.67 -12.74
C LEU A 26 -1.12 13.95 -11.37
N SER A 27 -1.66 12.92 -10.71
CA SER A 27 -2.35 13.06 -9.41
C SER A 27 -2.62 11.70 -8.75
N TRP A 28 -3.03 11.74 -7.47
CA TRP A 28 -3.60 10.57 -6.79
C TRP A 28 -4.81 9.99 -7.53
N GLN A 29 -5.71 10.84 -8.03
CA GLN A 29 -6.91 10.39 -8.71
C GLN A 29 -6.57 9.61 -10.00
N ASP A 30 -5.60 10.10 -10.76
CA ASP A 30 -5.13 9.42 -11.97
C ASP A 30 -4.49 8.07 -11.63
N CYS A 31 -3.62 8.03 -10.62
CA CYS A 31 -3.04 6.79 -10.07
C CYS A 31 -4.14 5.79 -9.69
N GLU A 32 -5.10 6.19 -8.87
CA GLU A 32 -6.18 5.30 -8.41
C GLU A 32 -7.08 4.81 -9.56
N SER A 33 -7.36 5.68 -10.53
CA SER A 33 -8.23 5.34 -11.68
C SER A 33 -7.61 4.36 -12.68
N THR A 34 -6.28 4.34 -12.78
CA THR A 34 -5.51 3.47 -13.69
C THR A 34 -4.91 2.26 -12.96
N GLY A 35 -4.93 2.30 -11.62
CA GLY A 35 -4.39 1.27 -10.75
C GLY A 35 -5.19 -0.02 -10.73
N ASN A 36 -4.54 -1.08 -10.28
CA ASN A 36 -5.19 -2.37 -10.06
C ASN A 36 -5.07 -2.76 -8.59
N VAL A 37 -6.13 -3.36 -8.05
CA VAL A 37 -6.07 -4.00 -6.72
C VAL A 37 -5.44 -5.38 -6.91
N THR A 38 -4.29 -5.61 -6.29
CA THR A 38 -3.52 -6.85 -6.42
C THR A 38 -3.11 -7.38 -5.07
N ALA A 39 -3.11 -8.71 -4.91
CA ALA A 39 -2.58 -9.37 -3.73
C ALA A 39 -1.08 -9.11 -3.58
N CYS A 40 -0.65 -8.67 -2.40
CA CYS A 40 0.77 -8.48 -2.12
C CYS A 40 1.51 -9.82 -2.11
N THR A 41 2.62 -9.90 -2.86
CA THR A 41 3.50 -11.07 -2.85
C THR A 41 4.91 -10.69 -2.41
N VAL A 42 5.64 -11.67 -1.87
CA VAL A 42 7.05 -11.49 -1.50
C VAL A 42 7.89 -11.12 -2.73
N ALA A 43 7.58 -11.71 -3.88
CA ALA A 43 8.31 -11.47 -5.13
C ALA A 43 8.17 -10.01 -5.58
N ASP A 44 6.95 -9.48 -5.60
CA ASP A 44 6.69 -8.10 -6.05
C ASP A 44 7.28 -7.08 -5.09
N VAL A 45 7.15 -7.29 -3.78
CA VAL A 45 7.74 -6.40 -2.77
C VAL A 45 9.27 -6.41 -2.85
N ASN A 46 9.89 -7.59 -2.97
CA ASN A 46 11.35 -7.70 -3.08
C ASN A 46 11.87 -7.10 -4.39
N ALA A 47 11.13 -7.23 -5.50
CA ALA A 47 11.49 -6.60 -6.77
C ALA A 47 11.47 -5.07 -6.64
N LEU A 48 10.39 -4.49 -6.10
CA LEU A 48 10.28 -3.05 -5.83
C LEU A 48 11.43 -2.58 -4.92
N HIS A 49 11.66 -3.28 -3.81
CA HIS A 49 12.72 -2.94 -2.86
C HIS A 49 14.10 -3.00 -3.51
N GLN A 50 14.36 -4.01 -4.34
CA GLN A 50 15.62 -4.14 -5.06
C GLN A 50 15.86 -2.97 -6.01
N GLU A 51 14.86 -2.61 -6.83
CA GLU A 51 14.95 -1.52 -7.82
C GLU A 51 15.20 -0.15 -7.17
N THR A 52 14.76 0.02 -5.93
CA THR A 52 14.82 1.31 -5.22
C THR A 52 15.82 1.32 -4.05
N SER A 53 16.48 0.21 -3.77
CA SER A 53 17.41 0.04 -2.64
C SER A 53 18.64 0.97 -2.70
N ASP A 54 19.12 1.28 -3.90
CA ASP A 54 20.23 2.22 -4.11
C ASP A 54 19.87 3.66 -3.70
N VAL A 55 18.58 3.98 -3.71
CA VAL A 55 18.05 5.32 -3.40
C VAL A 55 17.51 5.39 -1.98
N ASN A 56 16.91 4.32 -1.48
CA ASN A 56 16.39 4.21 -0.12
C ASN A 56 16.90 2.92 0.55
N PRO A 57 17.94 3.01 1.40
CA PRO A 57 18.57 1.83 2.03
C PRO A 57 17.65 1.12 3.04
N ASN A 58 16.52 1.70 3.42
CA ASN A 58 15.55 1.06 4.31
C ASN A 58 14.71 -0.01 3.60
N LEU A 59 14.75 -0.06 2.26
CA LEU A 59 14.00 -1.02 1.45
C LEU A 59 14.76 -2.35 1.36
N ALA A 60 14.91 -3.00 2.50
CA ALA A 60 15.56 -4.31 2.60
C ALA A 60 14.65 -5.42 2.06
N GLN A 61 15.26 -6.45 1.47
CA GLN A 61 14.54 -7.66 1.11
C GLN A 61 14.01 -8.38 2.36
N GLY A 62 12.92 -9.12 2.17
CA GLY A 62 12.21 -9.81 3.25
C GLY A 62 11.54 -11.10 2.81
N GLY A 63 10.81 -11.69 3.75
CA GLY A 63 10.13 -12.96 3.61
C GLY A 63 8.64 -12.87 3.97
N PRO A 64 7.87 -13.95 3.74
CA PRO A 64 6.44 -13.99 4.05
C PRO A 64 6.12 -13.77 5.54
N GLU A 65 7.06 -14.08 6.44
CA GLU A 65 6.97 -13.85 7.88
C GLU A 65 6.92 -12.37 8.29
N ASP A 66 7.38 -11.48 7.41
CA ASP A 66 7.42 -10.04 7.68
C ASP A 66 6.04 -9.38 7.56
N GLY A 67 5.09 -10.05 6.91
CA GLY A 67 3.76 -9.54 6.60
C GLY A 67 3.78 -8.34 5.66
N PHE A 68 2.62 -8.03 5.09
CA PHE A 68 2.46 -6.92 4.13
C PHE A 68 1.72 -5.72 4.74
N GLN A 69 2.05 -4.52 4.25
CA GLN A 69 1.28 -3.29 4.41
C GLN A 69 1.27 -2.56 3.06
N CYS A 70 0.27 -1.72 2.82
CA CYS A 70 0.24 -0.85 1.65
C CYS A 70 1.05 0.42 1.92
N PHE A 71 1.58 1.03 0.88
CA PHE A 71 2.14 2.38 0.92
C PHE A 71 1.44 3.29 -0.09
N ALA A 72 1.48 4.59 0.19
CA ALA A 72 1.24 5.63 -0.79
C ALA A 72 2.31 6.71 -0.61
N ILE A 73 3.01 7.06 -1.69
CA ILE A 73 4.03 8.09 -1.71
C ILE A 73 3.84 9.07 -2.88
N HIS A 74 3.85 10.36 -2.57
CA HIS A 74 3.97 11.45 -3.53
C HIS A 74 5.36 12.06 -3.35
N MET A 75 6.18 11.93 -4.38
CA MET A 75 7.54 12.44 -4.40
C MET A 75 7.85 13.17 -5.69
N GLY A 76 8.89 13.99 -5.71
CA GLY A 76 9.29 14.68 -6.93
C GLY A 76 10.67 15.30 -6.86
N ILE A 77 11.19 15.60 -8.04
CA ILE A 77 12.44 16.34 -8.26
C ILE A 77 12.16 17.33 -9.38
N ILE A 78 12.41 18.62 -9.14
CA ILE A 78 12.38 19.74 -10.12
C ILE A 78 11.41 19.50 -11.30
N ASN A 79 10.15 19.92 -11.15
CA ASN A 79 9.08 19.81 -12.15
C ASN A 79 8.61 18.38 -12.50
N ILE A 80 9.16 17.35 -11.86
CA ILE A 80 8.63 15.98 -11.93
C ILE A 80 7.95 15.67 -10.59
N SER A 81 6.72 15.18 -10.66
CA SER A 81 5.94 14.65 -9.53
C SER A 81 5.56 13.22 -9.86
N ILE A 82 5.63 12.33 -8.88
CA ILE A 82 5.28 10.92 -8.99
C ILE A 82 4.40 10.58 -7.80
N TYR A 83 3.21 10.08 -8.09
CA TYR A 83 2.25 9.50 -7.16
C TYR A 83 2.31 7.99 -7.34
N SER A 84 2.62 7.25 -6.28
CA SER A 84 2.75 5.80 -6.35
C SER A 84 2.10 5.12 -5.16
N MET A 85 1.42 4.01 -5.41
CA MET A 85 0.84 3.14 -4.41
C MET A 85 1.27 1.70 -4.66
N GLY A 86 1.39 0.92 -3.60
CA GLY A 86 1.69 -0.51 -3.72
C GLY A 86 1.91 -1.20 -2.38
N CYS A 87 2.60 -2.33 -2.42
CA CYS A 87 2.88 -3.18 -1.26
C CYS A 87 4.30 -2.97 -0.72
N THR A 88 4.46 -3.08 0.59
CA THR A 88 5.76 -3.21 1.26
C THR A 88 5.66 -4.14 2.48
N PHE A 89 6.77 -4.51 3.11
CA PHE A 89 6.75 -5.31 4.34
C PHE A 89 6.38 -4.45 5.55
N LYS A 90 5.71 -5.04 6.56
CA LYS A 90 5.31 -4.32 7.78
C LYS A 90 6.49 -3.76 8.58
N LYS A 91 7.61 -4.48 8.58
CA LYS A 91 8.84 -4.05 9.26
C LYS A 91 9.56 -2.90 8.55
N THR A 92 9.24 -2.63 7.28
CA THR A 92 9.92 -1.63 6.47
C THR A 92 9.49 -0.22 6.88
N GLN A 93 10.47 0.64 7.17
CA GLN A 93 10.23 2.06 7.39
C GLN A 93 10.15 2.82 6.05
N PHE A 94 9.14 2.49 5.23
CA PHE A 94 9.06 2.89 3.82
C PHE A 94 9.16 4.40 3.60
N CYS A 95 8.54 5.22 4.47
CA CYS A 95 8.54 6.68 4.35
C CYS A 95 9.82 7.38 4.84
N SER A 96 10.82 6.61 5.27
CA SER A 96 12.10 7.14 5.74
C SER A 96 13.23 6.64 4.85
N GLY A 97 14.37 7.34 4.85
CA GLY A 97 15.57 6.95 4.09
C GLY A 97 15.61 7.46 2.64
N TRP A 98 14.56 8.13 2.17
CA TRP A 98 14.58 8.84 0.89
C TRP A 98 15.59 10.02 0.92
N PRO A 99 16.33 10.28 -0.18
CA PRO A 99 17.33 11.35 -0.23
C PRO A 99 16.73 12.74 -0.01
N SER A 100 17.46 13.64 0.65
CA SER A 100 17.02 15.02 0.86
C SER A 100 16.85 15.85 -0.42
N GLY A 101 17.47 15.42 -1.53
CA GLY A 101 17.26 16.00 -2.86
C GLY A 101 15.98 15.56 -3.57
N MET A 102 15.30 14.55 -3.03
CA MET A 102 14.00 14.07 -3.48
C MET A 102 12.94 14.65 -2.56
N GLY A 103 12.08 15.50 -3.09
CA GLY A 103 10.98 16.08 -2.33
C GLY A 103 9.94 15.01 -2.06
N VAL A 104 9.94 14.41 -0.87
CA VAL A 104 8.82 13.58 -0.40
C VAL A 104 7.76 14.51 0.16
N PHE A 105 6.71 14.75 -0.61
CA PHE A 105 5.64 15.68 -0.25
C PHE A 105 4.60 15.02 0.65
N GLU A 106 4.24 13.77 0.33
CA GLU A 106 3.33 12.97 1.13
C GLU A 106 3.84 11.53 1.14
N CYS A 107 3.85 10.88 2.30
CA CYS A 107 4.10 9.45 2.39
C CYS A 107 3.37 8.85 3.57
N ARG A 108 2.76 7.69 3.36
CA ARG A 108 2.10 6.92 4.41
C ARG A 108 2.13 5.43 4.13
N THR A 109 2.09 4.64 5.19
CA THR A 109 1.81 3.20 5.14
C THR A 109 0.53 2.89 5.90
N PHE A 110 -0.19 1.87 5.46
CA PHE A 110 -1.51 1.51 6.00
C PHE A 110 -1.77 0.01 5.84
N ASN A 111 -2.61 -0.55 6.73
CA ASN A 111 -2.82 -1.99 6.84
C ASN A 111 -4.17 -2.47 6.28
N ASP A 112 -4.99 -1.56 5.78
CA ASP A 112 -6.22 -1.85 5.05
C ASP A 112 -5.93 -1.81 3.55
N GLY A 113 -6.51 -2.75 2.78
CA GLY A 113 -6.25 -2.87 1.33
C GLY A 113 -6.87 -1.77 0.46
N ASN A 114 -7.11 -0.64 1.10
CA ASN A 114 -8.05 0.38 0.73
C ASN A 114 -7.25 1.66 0.60
N GLY A 115 -7.24 2.24 -0.61
CA GLY A 115 -6.38 3.34 -1.02
C GLY A 115 -6.54 4.64 -0.24
N LEU A 116 -6.28 5.80 -0.87
CA LEU A 116 -6.09 7.02 -0.10
C LEU A 116 -7.33 7.53 0.67
N GLY A 117 -8.51 6.89 0.52
CA GLY A 117 -9.78 7.37 1.06
C GLY A 117 -10.86 6.36 1.49
N SER A 118 -10.61 5.06 1.68
CA SER A 118 -11.73 4.16 2.05
C SER A 118 -12.22 4.28 3.50
N THR A 119 -11.57 5.09 4.34
CA THR A 119 -12.07 5.47 5.67
C THR A 119 -12.96 6.72 5.69
N GLY A 120 -13.24 7.35 4.54
CA GLY A 120 -14.02 8.60 4.47
C GLY A 120 -15.48 8.49 4.06
N PHE A 121 -15.89 7.50 3.26
CA PHE A 121 -17.25 7.48 2.67
C PHE A 121 -18.26 6.60 3.41
N VAL A 122 -17.82 5.54 4.11
CA VAL A 122 -18.74 4.68 4.88
C VAL A 122 -19.25 5.41 6.13
N GLY A 123 -18.45 6.32 6.69
CA GLY A 123 -18.82 7.15 7.84
C GLY A 123 -19.87 8.22 7.51
N ILE A 124 -19.80 8.87 6.34
CA ILE A 124 -20.77 9.91 5.95
C ILE A 124 -22.12 9.29 5.62
N ILE A 125 -22.17 8.15 4.93
CA ILE A 125 -23.45 7.47 4.67
C ILE A 125 -24.10 7.01 5.98
N ALA A 126 -23.33 6.45 6.93
CA ALA A 126 -23.84 6.10 8.25
C ALA A 126 -24.33 7.31 9.06
N LEU A 127 -23.61 8.45 9.02
CA LEU A 127 -24.05 9.70 9.65
C LEU A 127 -25.29 10.29 9.00
N VAL A 128 -25.40 10.24 7.67
CA VAL A 128 -26.57 10.73 6.93
C VAL A 128 -27.79 9.87 7.25
N PHE A 129 -27.68 8.54 7.29
CA PHE A 129 -28.78 7.68 7.72
C PHE A 129 -29.16 7.90 9.20
N ALA A 130 -28.19 8.14 10.10
CA ALA A 130 -28.48 8.44 11.50
C ALA A 130 -29.20 9.79 11.68
N ILE A 131 -28.84 10.83 10.91
CA ILE A 131 -29.49 12.14 10.96
C ILE A 131 -30.91 12.09 10.37
N ILE A 132 -31.14 11.31 9.31
CA ILE A 132 -32.47 11.16 8.69
C ILE A 132 -33.42 10.40 9.62
N ASN A 133 -32.95 9.36 10.32
CA ASN A 133 -33.79 8.55 11.23
C ASN A 133 -34.05 9.20 12.60
N LEU A 134 -33.39 10.32 12.93
CA LEU A 134 -33.67 11.11 14.14
C LEU A 134 -34.76 12.19 13.94
N LYS A 135 -35.30 12.33 12.71
CA LYS A 135 -36.34 13.31 12.36
C LYS A 135 -37.70 12.69 12.01
N VAL A 136 -38.01 11.50 12.53
CA VAL A 136 -39.36 10.91 12.48
C VAL A 136 -39.88 10.68 13.89
#